data_AF-A0A7Z1TUE7-F1
#
_entry.id   AF-A0A7Z1TUE7-F1
#
_cell.length_a   1.000
_cell.length_b   1.000
_cell.length_c   1.000
_cell.angle_alpha   90.00
_cell.angle_beta   90.00
_cell.angle_gamma   90.00
#
_symmetry.space_group_name_H-M   'P 1'
#
loop_
_entity.id
_entity.type
_entity.pdbx_description
1 polymer ?
#
loop_
_entity_poly.entity_id
_entity_poly.type
_entity_poly.pdbx_seq_one_letter_code
_entity_poly.pdbx_strand_id
1 'polypeptide(L)'
;MRIFGLLLIVVLITLAAVLYLQREDATSSFEAVRAIATDLREEGAAGRRFDPELAARMASSMQLLVDHPEAIADHTDELTTIAATAASWAEAAPSPSVALTVAAALRAAAGELRAARTSAASASLSSAQRHLDRARAALAGEPIGTSPVDAVRDRLENLQSGQQERAQELEDEMNR
;
A
#
# COMPACT_ATOMS: atom_id res chain seq x y z
N MET A 1 -42.44 18.77 -38.42
CA MET A 1 -41.13 18.10 -38.25
C MET A 1 -40.02 18.97 -37.66
N ARG A 2 -40.10 20.32 -37.63
CA ARG A 2 -39.06 21.18 -37.02
C ARG A 2 -39.06 21.22 -35.48
N ILE A 3 -40.24 21.09 -34.88
CA ILE A 3 -40.43 21.15 -33.41
C ILE A 3 -39.84 19.92 -32.72
N PHE A 4 -39.97 18.73 -33.32
CA PHE A 4 -39.39 17.49 -32.81
C PHE A 4 -37.85 17.49 -32.85
N GLY A 5 -37.24 18.09 -33.87
CA GLY A 5 -35.77 18.21 -33.95
C GLY A 5 -35.19 19.14 -32.89
N LEU A 6 -35.88 20.25 -32.57
CA LEU A 6 -35.49 21.18 -31.52
C LEU A 6 -35.57 20.55 -30.12
N LEU A 7 -36.62 19.79 -29.84
CA LEU A 7 -36.77 19.07 -28.56
C LEU A 7 -35.66 18.03 -28.37
N LEU A 8 -35.29 17.29 -29.41
CA LEU A 8 -34.23 16.30 -29.33
C LEU A 8 -32.86 16.92 -29.01
N ILE A 9 -32.54 18.07 -29.60
CA ILE A 9 -31.28 18.78 -29.36
C ILE A 9 -31.22 19.30 -27.91
N VAL A 10 -32.31 19.85 -27.39
CA VAL A 10 -32.37 20.31 -25.99
C VAL A 10 -32.15 19.15 -25.02
N VAL A 11 -32.79 18.00 -25.28
CA VAL A 11 -32.60 16.78 -24.47
C VAL A 11 -31.14 16.30 -24.49
N LEU A 12 -30.50 16.28 -25.67
CA LEU A 12 -29.10 15.89 -25.79
C LEU A 12 -28.15 16.85 -25.06
N ILE A 13 -28.40 18.16 -25.11
CA ILE A 13 -27.60 19.16 -24.39
C ILE A 13 -27.78 18.99 -22.88
N THR A 14 -29.00 18.77 -22.40
CA THR A 14 -29.23 18.51 -20.98
C THR A 14 -28.56 17.22 -20.51
N LEU A 15 -28.57 16.16 -21.33
CA LEU A 15 -27.90 14.90 -21.00
C LEU A 15 -26.38 15.08 -20.96
N ALA A 16 -25.81 15.81 -21.91
CA ALA A 16 -24.39 16.14 -21.94
C ALA A 16 -23.98 17.00 -20.73
N ALA A 17 -24.81 17.96 -20.32
CA ALA A 17 -24.58 18.76 -19.13
C ALA A 17 -24.63 17.94 -17.84
N VAL A 18 -25.58 17.00 -17.70
CA VAL A 18 -25.67 16.09 -16.56
C VAL A 18 -24.45 15.16 -16.51
N LEU A 19 -24.02 14.61 -17.66
CA LEU A 19 -22.81 13.78 -17.74
C LEU A 19 -21.53 14.58 -17.43
N TYR A 20 -21.49 15.85 -17.82
CA TYR A 20 -20.38 16.75 -17.51
C TYR A 20 -20.31 17.06 -16.01
N LEU A 21 -21.44 17.38 -15.37
CA LEU A 21 -21.51 17.64 -13.93
C LEU A 21 -21.16 16.40 -13.09
N GLN A 22 -21.65 15.21 -13.48
CA GLN A 22 -21.26 13.96 -12.80
C GLN A 22 -19.77 13.64 -12.93
N ARG A 23 -19.14 14.02 -14.05
CA ARG A 23 -17.70 13.87 -14.25
C ARG A 23 -16.91 14.81 -13.34
N GLU A 24 -17.41 16.02 -13.11
CA GLU A 24 -16.77 17.02 -12.24
C GLU A 24 -16.82 16.62 -10.76
N ASP A 25 -17.96 16.09 -10.28
CA ASP A 25 -18.12 15.55 -8.92
C ASP A 25 -17.24 14.32 -8.63
N ALA A 26 -17.09 13.43 -9.62
CA ALA A 26 -16.20 12.29 -9.50
C ALA A 26 -14.72 12.75 -9.43
N THR A 27 -14.35 13.72 -10.26
CA THR A 27 -12.97 14.23 -10.34
C THR A 27 -12.56 14.96 -9.06
N SER A 28 -13.44 15.80 -8.50
CA SER A 28 -13.18 16.50 -7.23
C SER A 28 -13.00 15.54 -6.06
N SER A 29 -13.79 14.47 -6.01
CA SER A 29 -13.67 13.41 -5.01
C SER A 29 -12.33 12.67 -5.11
N PHE A 30 -11.88 12.37 -6.34
CA PHE A 30 -10.57 11.73 -6.56
C PHE A 30 -9.39 12.66 -6.21
N GLU A 31 -9.49 13.95 -6.50
CA GLU A 31 -8.48 14.92 -6.09
C GLU A 31 -8.40 15.05 -4.57
N ALA A 32 -9.55 15.08 -3.89
CA ALA A 32 -9.60 15.11 -2.42
C ALA A 32 -8.96 13.86 -1.81
N VAL A 33 -9.28 12.66 -2.33
CA VAL A 33 -8.68 11.39 -1.88
C VAL A 33 -7.17 11.36 -2.13
N ARG A 34 -6.71 11.89 -3.26
CA ARG A 34 -5.28 11.98 -3.59
C ARG A 34 -4.53 12.95 -2.67
N ALA A 35 -5.14 14.08 -2.33
CA ALA A 35 -4.60 15.03 -1.36
C ALA A 35 -4.44 14.36 0.01
N ILE A 36 -5.49 13.68 0.50
CA ILE A 36 -5.44 12.92 1.77
C ILE A 36 -4.32 11.88 1.77
N ALA A 37 -4.15 11.10 0.69
CA ALA A 37 -3.07 10.13 0.61
C ALA A 37 -1.66 10.76 0.60
N THR A 38 -1.55 12.03 0.19
CA THR A 38 -0.28 12.76 0.23
C THR A 38 0.02 13.25 1.65
N ASP A 39 -1.01 13.66 2.39
CA ASP A 39 -0.91 14.14 3.76
C ASP A 39 -0.68 13.00 4.78
N LEU A 40 -1.10 11.77 4.47
CA LEU A 40 -0.92 10.58 5.33
C LEU A 40 0.52 10.01 5.29
N ARG A 41 1.54 10.86 5.39
CA ARG A 41 2.94 10.45 5.47
C ARG A 41 3.36 10.12 6.88
N GLU A 42 4.36 9.24 7.01
CA GLU A 42 4.88 8.89 8.33
C GLU A 42 5.89 9.96 8.76
N GLU A 43 5.59 10.66 9.85
CA GLU A 43 6.51 11.64 10.42
C GLU A 43 7.79 10.96 10.91
N GLY A 44 8.95 11.48 10.47
CA GLY A 44 10.27 11.04 10.94
C GLY A 44 10.98 10.00 10.06
N ALA A 45 10.34 9.45 9.04
CA ALA A 45 11.01 8.57 8.08
C ALA A 45 11.86 9.39 7.08
N ALA A 46 13.15 9.05 6.93
CA ALA A 46 13.96 9.64 5.87
C ALA A 46 13.64 8.96 4.53
N GLY A 47 13.02 9.71 3.61
CA GLY A 47 12.65 9.19 2.30
C GLY A 47 13.84 8.70 1.48
N ARG A 48 13.72 7.50 0.88
CA ARG A 48 14.71 6.90 -0.03
C ARG A 48 14.07 6.59 -1.39
N ARG A 49 14.84 6.75 -2.46
CA ARG A 49 14.40 6.35 -3.82
C ARG A 49 14.07 4.86 -3.86
N PHE A 50 12.93 4.53 -4.47
CA PHE A 50 12.49 3.15 -4.69
C PHE A 50 13.44 2.38 -5.62
N ASP A 51 13.76 1.15 -5.24
CA ASP A 51 14.58 0.19 -5.98
C ASP A 51 13.78 -1.09 -6.23
N PRO A 52 13.29 -1.33 -7.47
CA PRO A 52 12.45 -2.47 -7.79
C PRO A 52 13.20 -3.81 -7.71
N GLU A 53 14.51 -3.84 -8.00
CA GLU A 53 15.30 -5.07 -7.93
C GLU A 53 15.53 -5.47 -6.47
N LEU A 54 15.83 -4.51 -5.60
CA LEU A 54 15.93 -4.76 -4.16
C LEU A 54 14.59 -5.19 -3.58
N ALA A 55 13.48 -4.55 -3.97
CA ALA A 55 12.14 -4.95 -3.55
C ALA A 55 11.82 -6.41 -3.94
N ALA A 56 12.16 -6.82 -5.16
CA ALA A 56 11.98 -8.20 -5.62
C ALA A 56 12.82 -9.21 -4.81
N ARG A 57 14.07 -8.86 -4.49
CA ARG A 57 14.93 -9.67 -3.62
C ARG A 57 14.35 -9.81 -2.21
N MET A 58 13.90 -8.72 -1.61
CA MET A 58 13.26 -8.73 -0.29
C MET A 58 11.98 -9.58 -0.28
N ALA A 59 11.13 -9.46 -1.31
CA ALA A 59 9.93 -10.29 -1.47
C ALA A 59 10.24 -11.78 -1.62
N SER A 60 11.40 -12.10 -2.22
CA SER A 60 11.87 -13.49 -2.37
C SER A 60 12.46 -14.03 -1.06
N SER A 61 13.24 -13.22 -0.34
CA SER A 61 13.77 -13.57 0.98
C SER A 61 12.63 -13.88 1.96
N MET A 62 11.63 -13.00 2.03
CA MET A 62 10.46 -13.22 2.89
C MET A 62 9.61 -14.42 2.46
N GLN A 63 9.59 -14.79 1.17
CA GLN A 63 8.91 -16.02 0.74
C GLN A 63 9.55 -17.26 1.32
N LEU A 64 10.89 -17.31 1.33
CA LEU A 64 11.61 -18.42 1.93
C LEU A 64 11.23 -18.57 3.40
N LEU A 65 11.02 -17.46 4.11
CA LEU A 65 10.57 -17.48 5.51
C LEU A 65 9.11 -17.88 5.67
N VAL A 66 8.23 -17.59 4.70
CA VAL A 66 6.86 -18.12 4.70
C VAL A 66 6.88 -19.65 4.48
N ASP A 67 7.73 -20.13 3.58
CA ASP A 67 7.86 -21.55 3.25
C ASP A 67 8.57 -22.35 4.36
N HIS A 68 9.47 -21.68 5.11
CA HIS A 68 10.27 -22.23 6.21
C HIS A 68 10.11 -21.39 7.49
N PRO A 69 8.94 -21.44 8.14
CA PRO A 69 8.63 -20.58 9.29
C PRO A 69 9.53 -20.81 10.50
N GLU A 70 10.18 -21.97 10.61
CA GLU A 70 11.17 -22.28 11.63
C GLU A 70 12.39 -21.34 11.60
N ALA A 71 12.72 -20.78 10.43
CA ALA A 71 13.88 -19.89 10.25
C ALA A 71 13.59 -18.43 10.64
N ILE A 72 12.33 -18.07 10.89
CA ILE A 72 11.92 -16.68 11.15
C ILE A 72 12.65 -16.09 12.36
N ALA A 73 12.85 -16.89 13.42
CA ALA A 73 13.51 -16.42 14.64
C ALA A 73 14.92 -15.87 14.36
N ASP A 74 15.65 -16.53 13.46
CA ASP A 74 17.03 -16.18 13.10
C ASP A 74 17.13 -14.96 12.16
N HIS A 75 16.01 -14.52 11.58
CA HIS A 75 15.96 -13.44 10.58
C HIS A 75 15.24 -12.17 11.08
N THR A 76 15.04 -12.03 12.40
CA THR A 76 14.32 -10.89 12.99
C THR A 76 14.96 -9.54 12.64
N ASP A 77 16.30 -9.46 12.66
CA ASP A 77 17.02 -8.22 12.31
C ASP A 77 16.91 -7.88 10.82
N GLU A 78 16.90 -8.90 9.95
CA GLU A 78 16.68 -8.72 8.52
C GLU A 78 15.26 -8.21 8.25
N LEU A 79 14.24 -8.81 8.87
CA LEU A 79 12.85 -8.36 8.75
C LEU A 79 12.68 -6.90 9.22
N THR A 80 13.37 -6.51 10.29
CA THR A 80 13.39 -5.12 10.78
C THR A 80 14.04 -4.18 9.76
N THR A 81 15.14 -4.59 9.15
CA THR A 81 15.83 -3.83 8.10
C THR A 81 14.96 -3.70 6.83
N ILE A 82 14.25 -4.76 6.45
CA ILE A 82 13.30 -4.75 5.33
C ILE A 82 12.18 -3.76 5.62
N ALA A 83 11.56 -3.83 6.81
CA ALA A 83 10.48 -2.93 7.21
C ALA A 83 10.92 -1.45 7.18
N ALA A 84 12.09 -1.13 7.74
CA ALA A 84 12.65 0.22 7.72
C ALA A 84 12.97 0.70 6.29
N THR A 85 13.49 -0.18 5.44
CA THR A 85 13.76 0.16 4.03
C THR A 85 12.45 0.43 3.29
N ALA A 86 11.44 -0.41 3.49
CA ALA A 86 10.13 -0.23 2.91
C ALA A 86 9.47 1.08 3.38
N ALA A 87 9.55 1.41 4.68
CA ALA A 87 9.11 2.69 5.23
C ALA A 87 9.76 3.89 4.51
N SER A 88 11.09 3.83 4.31
CA SER A 88 11.83 4.88 3.60
C SER A 88 11.38 5.05 2.14
N TRP A 89 11.03 3.95 1.46
CA TRP A 89 10.48 4.02 0.11
C TRP A 89 9.07 4.61 0.10
N ALA A 90 8.20 4.19 1.01
CA ALA A 90 6.85 4.71 1.12
C ALA A 90 6.86 6.23 1.36
N GLU A 91 7.78 6.73 2.19
CA GLU A 91 7.88 8.16 2.46
C GLU A 91 8.29 8.98 1.22
N ALA A 92 9.22 8.48 0.40
CA ALA A 92 9.59 9.16 -0.83
C ALA A 92 8.60 8.95 -1.99
N ALA A 93 7.72 7.94 -1.90
CA ALA A 93 6.88 7.54 -3.01
C ALA A 93 5.75 8.57 -3.31
N PRO A 94 5.50 8.88 -4.59
CA PRO A 94 4.33 9.67 -4.98
C PRO A 94 3.04 8.89 -4.75
N SER A 95 1.92 9.62 -4.63
CA SER A 95 0.60 9.04 -4.44
C SER A 95 -0.34 9.39 -5.62
N PRO A 96 -0.98 8.42 -6.28
CA PRO A 96 -0.75 6.96 -6.21
C PRO A 96 0.55 6.53 -6.91
N SER A 97 1.14 5.40 -6.51
CA SER A 97 2.27 4.78 -7.24
C SER A 97 2.53 3.32 -6.88
N VAL A 98 3.10 2.58 -7.84
CA VAL A 98 3.59 1.21 -7.62
C VAL A 98 4.61 1.14 -6.48
N ALA A 99 5.49 2.14 -6.37
CA ALA A 99 6.49 2.22 -5.31
C ALA A 99 5.85 2.24 -3.92
N LEU A 100 4.77 3.00 -3.74
CA LEU A 100 4.03 3.07 -2.49
C LEU A 100 3.38 1.74 -2.14
N THR A 101 2.72 1.10 -3.11
CA THR A 101 2.04 -0.18 -2.91
C THR A 101 3.00 -1.31 -2.56
N VAL A 102 4.12 -1.40 -3.28
CA VAL A 102 5.16 -2.38 -2.99
C VAL A 102 5.77 -2.12 -1.61
N ALA A 103 6.07 -0.87 -1.28
CA ALA A 103 6.61 -0.51 0.03
C ALA A 103 5.65 -0.89 1.18
N ALA A 104 4.39 -0.49 1.11
CA ALA A 104 3.38 -0.82 2.13
C ALA A 104 3.23 -2.34 2.30
N ALA A 105 3.11 -3.08 1.19
CA ALA A 105 2.96 -4.53 1.22
C ALA A 105 4.19 -5.25 1.79
N LEU A 106 5.42 -4.83 1.43
CA LEU A 106 6.63 -5.44 1.98
C LEU A 106 6.79 -5.17 3.48
N ARG A 107 6.45 -3.96 3.93
CA ARG A 107 6.49 -3.62 5.36
C ARG A 107 5.48 -4.44 6.15
N ALA A 108 4.24 -4.56 5.65
CA ALA A 108 3.20 -5.39 6.26
C ALA A 108 3.60 -6.87 6.32
N ALA A 109 4.16 -7.42 5.23
CA ALA A 109 4.66 -8.79 5.21
C ALA A 109 5.75 -9.03 6.27
N ALA A 110 6.71 -8.09 6.40
CA ALA A 110 7.75 -8.18 7.42
C ALA A 110 7.18 -8.16 8.85
N GLY A 111 6.19 -7.30 9.11
CA GLY A 111 5.48 -7.23 10.38
C GLY A 111 4.73 -8.52 10.73
N GLU A 112 4.01 -9.10 9.76
CA GLU A 112 3.31 -10.37 9.92
C GLU A 112 4.26 -11.54 10.17
N LEU A 113 5.40 -11.60 9.46
CA LEU A 113 6.43 -12.61 9.72
C LEU A 113 7.00 -12.49 11.13
N ARG A 114 7.25 -11.27 11.62
CA ARG A 114 7.67 -11.04 13.01
C ARG A 114 6.61 -11.47 14.01
N ALA A 115 5.33 -11.18 13.75
CA ALA A 115 4.22 -11.57 14.61
C ALA A 115 3.99 -13.09 14.68
N ALA A 116 4.29 -13.81 13.59
CA ALA A 116 4.18 -15.27 13.55
C ALA A 116 5.05 -15.98 14.60
N ARG A 117 6.09 -15.30 15.13
CA ARG A 117 6.94 -15.80 16.22
C ARG A 117 6.19 -15.95 17.54
N THR A 118 5.27 -15.03 17.83
CA THR A 118 4.67 -14.87 19.17
C THR A 118 3.22 -15.33 19.24
N SER A 119 2.49 -15.38 18.12
CA SER A 119 1.05 -15.67 18.11
C SER A 119 0.61 -16.32 16.79
N ALA A 120 -0.36 -17.25 16.88
CA ALA A 120 -1.16 -17.81 15.78
C ALA A 120 -0.46 -17.88 14.41
N ALA A 121 0.71 -18.54 14.37
CA ALA A 121 1.66 -18.53 13.25
C ALA A 121 1.00 -18.75 11.88
N SER A 122 0.01 -19.66 11.78
CA SER A 122 -0.67 -19.95 10.51
C SER A 122 -1.45 -18.77 9.94
N ALA A 123 -2.09 -17.94 10.79
CA ALA A 123 -2.83 -16.77 10.34
C ALA A 123 -1.88 -15.68 9.84
N SER A 124 -0.81 -15.40 10.60
CA SER A 124 0.19 -14.40 10.23
C SER A 124 0.99 -14.81 9.00
N LEU A 125 1.37 -16.09 8.84
CA LEU A 125 2.01 -16.59 7.62
C LEU A 125 1.08 -16.43 6.40
N SER A 126 -0.21 -16.73 6.56
CA SER A 126 -1.19 -16.54 5.49
C SER A 126 -1.37 -15.06 5.14
N SER A 127 -1.32 -14.16 6.12
CA SER A 127 -1.34 -12.71 5.89
C SER A 127 -0.08 -12.26 5.15
N ALA A 128 1.10 -12.64 5.64
CA ALA A 128 2.37 -12.35 4.99
C ALA A 128 2.38 -12.78 3.52
N GLN A 129 1.91 -14.00 3.21
CA GLN A 129 1.78 -14.48 1.84
C GLN A 129 0.93 -13.55 0.97
N ARG A 130 -0.24 -13.11 1.45
CA ARG A 130 -1.12 -12.19 0.69
C ARG A 130 -0.44 -10.86 0.39
N HIS A 131 0.31 -10.32 1.34
CA HIS A 131 1.06 -9.08 1.12
C HIS A 131 2.20 -9.29 0.11
N LEU A 132 2.92 -10.42 0.19
CA LEU A 132 3.95 -10.76 -0.80
C LEU A 132 3.38 -10.92 -2.21
N ASP A 133 2.23 -11.56 -2.35
CA ASP A 133 1.55 -11.71 -3.64
C ASP A 133 1.12 -10.35 -4.21
N ARG A 134 0.60 -9.45 -3.36
CA ARG A 134 0.29 -8.06 -3.74
C ARG A 134 1.53 -7.29 -4.22
N ALA A 135 2.65 -7.42 -3.51
CA ALA A 135 3.91 -6.77 -3.89
C ALA A 135 4.43 -7.29 -5.25
N ARG A 136 4.40 -8.61 -5.47
CA ARG A 136 4.82 -9.22 -6.73
C ARG A 136 3.93 -8.81 -7.90
N ALA A 137 2.62 -8.81 -7.70
CA ALA A 137 1.67 -8.39 -8.72
C ALA A 137 1.90 -6.92 -9.14
N ALA A 138 2.11 -6.03 -8.17
CA ALA A 138 2.47 -4.63 -8.45
C ALA A 138 3.81 -4.49 -9.19
N LEU A 139 4.84 -5.27 -8.80
CA LEU A 139 6.13 -5.31 -9.50
C LEU A 139 6.02 -5.86 -10.94
N ALA A 140 5.11 -6.80 -11.18
CA ALA A 140 4.83 -7.35 -12.50
C ALA A 140 4.06 -6.38 -13.42
N GLY A 141 3.64 -5.21 -12.90
CA GLY A 141 2.92 -4.20 -13.65
C GLY A 141 1.40 -4.43 -13.70
N GLU A 142 0.85 -5.25 -12.82
CA GLU A 142 -0.60 -5.32 -12.65
C GLU A 142 -1.16 -3.96 -12.19
N PRO A 143 -2.41 -3.60 -12.55
CA PRO A 143 -3.00 -2.29 -12.24
C PRO A 143 -3.43 -2.16 -10.77
N ILE A 144 -2.60 -2.65 -9.85
CA ILE A 144 -2.78 -2.59 -8.40
C ILE A 144 -2.02 -1.37 -7.90
N GLY A 145 -2.63 -0.58 -7.01
CA GLY A 145 -1.93 0.54 -6.39
C GLY A 145 -1.86 1.81 -7.24
N THR A 146 -2.47 1.79 -8.42
CA THR A 146 -2.50 2.92 -9.34
C THR A 146 -3.71 3.83 -9.13
N SER A 147 -4.67 3.43 -8.28
CA SER A 147 -5.84 4.25 -7.95
C SER A 147 -5.60 5.12 -6.70
N PRO A 148 -6.22 6.31 -6.61
CA PRO A 148 -6.13 7.15 -5.40
C PRO A 148 -6.63 6.45 -4.12
N VAL A 149 -7.65 5.59 -4.24
CA VAL A 149 -8.19 4.82 -3.11
C VAL A 149 -7.19 3.79 -2.62
N ASP A 150 -6.49 3.11 -3.53
CA ASP A 150 -5.42 2.18 -3.15
C ASP A 150 -4.27 2.92 -2.46
N ALA A 151 -3.94 4.12 -2.92
CA ALA A 151 -2.88 4.90 -2.28
C ALA A 151 -3.23 5.36 -0.86
N VAL A 152 -4.49 5.74 -0.58
CA VAL A 152 -4.93 5.98 0.81
C VAL A 152 -4.79 4.72 1.64
N ARG A 153 -5.21 3.56 1.10
CA ARG A 153 -5.11 2.27 1.78
C ARG A 153 -3.67 1.92 2.10
N ASP A 154 -2.77 2.01 1.12
CA ASP A 154 -1.35 1.70 1.27
C ASP A 154 -0.68 2.64 2.29
N ARG A 155 -1.09 3.91 2.35
CA ARG A 155 -0.63 4.87 3.38
C ARG A 155 -1.10 4.50 4.77
N LEU A 156 -2.38 4.19 4.93
CA LEU A 156 -2.94 3.75 6.22
C LEU A 156 -2.27 2.45 6.70
N GLU A 157 -2.05 1.51 5.79
CA GLU A 157 -1.35 0.26 6.08
C GLU A 157 0.09 0.54 6.53
N ASN A 158 0.83 1.40 5.81
CA ASN A 158 2.18 1.79 6.22
C ASN A 158 2.21 2.48 7.60
N LEU A 159 1.26 3.36 7.89
CA LEU A 159 1.14 4.00 9.21
C LEU A 159 0.81 2.98 10.31
N GLN A 160 -0.10 2.05 10.04
CA GLN A 160 -0.45 0.99 10.97
C GLN A 160 0.75 0.09 11.27
N SER A 161 1.52 -0.30 10.25
CA SER A 161 2.77 -1.05 10.44
C SER A 161 3.77 -0.29 11.31
N GLY A 162 3.96 1.02 11.08
CA GLY A 162 4.84 1.83 11.92
C GLY A 162 4.40 1.93 13.38
N GLN A 163 3.10 1.97 13.67
CA GLN A 163 2.61 1.93 15.05
C GLN A 163 2.81 0.56 15.71
N GLN A 164 2.59 -0.53 14.96
CA GLN A 164 2.82 -1.89 15.44
C GLN A 164 4.29 -2.15 15.74
N GLU A 165 5.20 -1.69 14.87
CA GLU A 165 6.65 -1.78 15.07
C GLU A 165 7.08 -1.09 16.37
N ARG A 166 6.63 0.15 16.61
CA ARG A 166 6.94 0.88 17.85
C ARG A 166 6.38 0.19 19.09
N ALA A 167 5.19 -0.40 18.99
CA ALA A 167 4.60 -1.15 20.10
C ALA A 167 5.43 -2.41 20.41
N GLN A 168 5.89 -3.13 19.38
CA GLN A 168 6.75 -4.31 19.54
C GLN A 168 8.12 -3.93 20.11
N GLU A 169 8.72 -2.83 19.66
CA GLU A 169 10.00 -2.34 20.20
C GLU A 169 9.90 -2.01 21.69
N LEU A 170 8.82 -1.35 22.11
CA LEU A 170 8.57 -1.07 23.53
C LEU A 170 8.36 -2.36 24.35
N GLU A 171 7.65 -3.34 23.79
CA GLU A 171 7.46 -4.64 24.44
C GLU A 171 8.79 -5.41 24.60
N ASP A 172 9.64 -5.39 23.56
CA ASP A 172 10.97 -6.00 23.58
C ASP A 172 11.92 -5.27 24.56
N GLU A 173 11.82 -3.94 24.69
CA GLU A 173 12.55 -3.16 25.68
C GLU A 173 12.10 -3.47 27.12
N MET A 174 10.80 -3.62 27.35
CA MET A 174 10.25 -3.93 28.67
C MET A 174 10.57 -5.35 29.15
N ASN A 175 10.78 -6.29 28.22
CA ASN A 175 11.07 -7.70 28.51
C ASN A 175 12.57 -8.04 28.58
N ARG A 176 13.46 -7.05 28.41
CA ARG A 176 14.91 -7.17 28.63
C ARG A 176 15.31 -6.80 30.06
#